data_AF-A0A4Z2IAI3-F1
#
_entry.id   AF-A0A4Z2IAI3-F1
#
_cell.length_a   1.000
_cell.length_b   1.000
_cell.length_c   1.000
_cell.angle_alpha   90.00
_cell.angle_beta   90.00
_cell.angle_gamma   90.00
#
_symmetry.space_group_name_H-M   'P 1'
#
loop_
_entity.id
_entity.type
_entity.pdbx_description
1 polymer ?
#
loop_
_entity_poly.entity_id
_entity_poly.type
_entity_poly.pdbx_seq_one_letter_code
_entity_poly.pdbx_strand_id
1 'polypeptide(L)'
;MVKDSVKLVDGHNNIASPLKIREAIPFVAVTGTRSLLVSAYLEHRTGKREVRLIAVVLRSETVAYHCVLRCQEQLHISEGVRQIHTDHFGFAYGTADIMCPLPSSCETPSHVAVTSAAFNSEDTLHEEFLEVKNQKAQMDAFPFNFTVCLSTMFDFTNVLQWTVHRLLRAIAYAKNGSQCR
;
A
#
# COMPACT_ATOMS: atom_id res chain seq x y z
N MET A 1 -20.91 21.84 20.53
CA MET A 1 -20.95 23.29 20.21
C MET A 1 -19.63 23.91 20.63
N VAL A 2 -18.64 23.94 19.73
CA VAL A 2 -17.56 24.94 19.69
C VAL A 2 -17.19 25.04 18.21
N LYS A 3 -17.57 26.15 17.59
CA LYS A 3 -17.09 26.59 16.28
C LYS A 3 -15.80 27.35 16.55
N ASP A 4 -14.72 27.01 15.87
CA ASP A 4 -13.69 27.99 15.51
C ASP A 4 -13.23 27.69 14.09
N SER A 5 -13.72 28.52 13.17
CA SER A 5 -13.33 28.52 11.76
C SER A 5 -12.12 29.44 11.60
N VAL A 6 -10.94 28.88 11.35
CA VAL A 6 -9.82 29.67 10.83
C VAL A 6 -10.12 29.98 9.37
N LYS A 7 -10.37 31.26 9.06
CA LYS A 7 -10.46 31.75 7.67
C LYS A 7 -9.06 32.14 7.20
N LEU A 8 -8.61 31.53 6.12
CA LEU A 8 -7.54 32.08 5.28
C LEU A 8 -8.22 32.72 4.07
N VAL A 9 -7.99 34.03 3.91
CA VAL A 9 -8.48 34.81 2.78
C VAL A 9 -7.44 34.70 1.67
N ASP A 10 -7.81 34.10 0.55
CA ASP A 10 -7.06 34.24 -0.70
C ASP A 10 -7.83 35.18 -1.63
N GLY A 11 -7.14 36.24 -2.06
CA GLY A 11 -7.72 37.38 -2.73
C GLY A 11 -7.86 37.18 -4.23
N HIS A 12 -8.78 36.31 -4.68
CA HIS A 12 -9.38 36.37 -6.02
C HIS A 12 -10.78 35.72 -5.99
N ASN A 13 -11.79 36.46 -6.43
CA ASN A 13 -13.24 36.16 -6.37
C ASN A 13 -13.70 34.96 -7.24
N ASN A 14 -13.16 33.76 -7.03
CA ASN A 14 -13.76 32.55 -7.56
C ASN A 14 -14.19 31.66 -6.40
N ILE A 15 -15.49 31.37 -6.32
CA ILE A 15 -16.12 30.49 -5.34
C ILE A 15 -15.51 29.10 -5.52
N ALA A 16 -14.45 28.80 -4.77
CA ALA A 16 -13.88 27.47 -4.72
C ALA A 16 -14.94 26.52 -4.15
N SER A 17 -15.35 25.55 -4.97
CA SER A 17 -16.24 24.47 -4.55
C SER A 17 -15.66 23.77 -3.32
N PRO A 18 -16.50 23.26 -2.39
CA PRO A 18 -15.98 22.64 -1.18
C PRO A 18 -15.05 21.48 -1.54
N LEU A 19 -13.83 21.52 -1.01
CA LEU A 19 -12.86 20.43 -1.12
C LEU A 19 -13.50 19.18 -0.49
N LYS A 20 -13.88 18.22 -1.33
CA LYS A 20 -14.46 16.94 -0.93
C LYS A 20 -13.37 16.11 -0.26
N ILE A 21 -13.17 16.32 1.04
CA ILE A 21 -12.18 15.58 1.81
C ILE A 21 -12.69 14.16 2.07
N ARG A 22 -12.00 13.20 1.44
CA ARG A 22 -11.87 11.75 1.72
C ARG A 22 -12.87 10.80 1.06
N GLU A 23 -12.52 10.35 -0.15
CA GLU A 23 -12.59 8.91 -0.40
C GLU A 23 -11.67 8.23 0.63
N ALA A 24 -12.22 7.36 1.47
CA ALA A 24 -11.40 6.50 2.30
C ALA A 24 -10.56 5.62 1.36
N ILE A 25 -9.24 5.58 1.55
CA ILE A 25 -8.42 4.56 0.89
C ILE A 25 -8.93 3.23 1.46
N PRO A 26 -9.55 2.34 0.68
CA PRO A 26 -10.08 1.11 1.23
C PRO A 26 -8.88 0.20 1.48
N PHE A 27 -8.47 0.11 2.75
CA PHE A 27 -7.65 -1.00 3.18
C PHE A 27 -8.55 -2.23 3.21
N VAL A 28 -8.08 -3.33 2.64
CA VAL A 28 -8.78 -4.61 2.68
C VAL A 28 -8.26 -5.40 3.89
N ALA A 29 -9.13 -5.73 4.83
CA ALA A 29 -8.75 -6.55 5.97
C ALA A 29 -8.68 -8.03 5.54
N VAL A 30 -7.65 -8.76 6.00
CA VAL A 30 -7.55 -10.20 5.76
C VAL A 30 -8.22 -10.94 6.91
N THR A 31 -9.34 -11.59 6.63
CA THR A 31 -10.15 -12.31 7.61
C THR A 31 -9.32 -13.29 8.44
N GLY A 32 -9.52 -13.28 9.75
CA GLY A 32 -8.81 -14.16 10.69
C GLY A 32 -7.36 -13.78 10.99
N THR A 33 -6.91 -12.59 10.60
CA THR A 33 -5.54 -12.11 10.85
C THR A 33 -5.53 -10.63 11.25
N ARG A 34 -4.39 -10.12 11.74
CA ARG A 34 -4.18 -8.67 11.95
C ARG A 34 -3.38 -8.07 10.79
N SER A 35 -3.87 -8.33 9.58
CA SER A 35 -3.27 -7.86 8.33
C SER A 35 -4.23 -6.98 7.56
N LEU A 36 -3.70 -5.89 7.00
CA LEU A 36 -4.42 -4.97 6.12
C LEU A 36 -3.68 -4.88 4.79
N LEU A 37 -4.38 -5.12 3.68
CA LEU A 37 -3.85 -4.97 2.34
C LEU A 37 -4.11 -3.55 1.84
N VAL A 38 -3.13 -3.01 1.13
CA VAL A 38 -3.17 -1.66 0.55
C VAL A 38 -3.41 -1.73 -0.95
N SER A 39 -2.65 -2.58 -1.65
CA SER A 39 -2.72 -2.73 -3.11
C SER A 39 -1.93 -3.94 -3.59
N ALA A 40 -2.21 -4.40 -4.80
CA ALA A 40 -1.53 -5.52 -5.45
C ALA A 40 -0.88 -5.10 -6.78
N TYR A 41 0.31 -5.63 -7.06
CA TYR A 41 1.06 -5.37 -8.29
C TYR A 41 1.67 -6.63 -8.85
N LEU A 42 1.69 -6.75 -10.18
CA LEU A 42 2.50 -7.77 -10.85
C LEU A 42 3.98 -7.40 -10.73
N GLU A 43 4.80 -8.33 -10.24
CA GLU A 43 6.23 -8.13 -10.04
C GLU A 43 7.01 -8.37 -11.35
N HIS A 44 7.82 -7.40 -11.74
CA HIS A 44 8.65 -7.45 -12.95
C HIS A 44 10.15 -7.36 -12.67
N ARG A 45 10.57 -7.00 -11.45
CA ARG A 45 11.97 -6.65 -11.15
C ARG A 45 12.84 -7.86 -10.82
N THR A 46 12.27 -8.91 -10.25
CA THR A 46 13.01 -10.01 -9.61
C THR A 46 13.14 -11.25 -10.50
N GLY A 47 12.60 -11.22 -11.73
CA GLY A 47 12.52 -12.38 -12.63
C GLY A 47 11.58 -13.50 -12.16
N LYS A 48 11.07 -13.43 -10.92
CA LYS A 48 10.04 -14.31 -10.39
C LYS A 48 8.67 -13.82 -10.83
N ARG A 49 7.85 -14.73 -11.32
CA ARG A 49 6.46 -14.44 -11.71
C ARG A 49 5.57 -14.53 -10.48
N GLU A 50 5.28 -13.40 -9.87
CA GLU A 50 4.48 -13.30 -8.65
C GLU A 50 3.66 -12.01 -8.62
N VAL A 51 2.54 -12.04 -7.90
CA VAL A 51 1.82 -10.83 -7.49
C VAL A 51 2.33 -10.43 -6.11
N ARG A 52 2.80 -9.19 -6.00
CA ARG A 52 3.27 -8.59 -4.75
C ARG A 52 2.19 -7.68 -4.18
N LEU A 53 1.68 -8.02 -3.01
CA LEU A 53 0.75 -7.18 -2.26
C LEU A 53 1.52 -6.35 -1.23
N ILE A 54 1.19 -5.05 -1.17
CA ILE A 54 1.64 -4.17 -0.09
C ILE A 54 0.66 -4.28 1.06
N ALA A 55 1.15 -4.58 2.25
CA ALA A 55 0.35 -4.81 3.44
C ALA A 55 0.93 -4.13 4.68
N VAL A 56 0.09 -3.98 5.71
CA VAL A 56 0.47 -3.65 7.08
C VAL A 56 0.08 -4.83 7.96
N VAL A 57 1.03 -5.38 8.71
CA VAL A 57 0.85 -6.63 9.46
C VAL A 57 1.35 -6.48 10.91
N LEU A 58 0.73 -7.21 11.83
CA LEU A 58 1.26 -7.33 13.19
C LEU A 58 2.51 -8.22 13.18
N ARG A 59 3.65 -7.67 13.61
CA ARG A 59 4.96 -8.36 13.52
C ARG A 59 5.08 -9.60 14.40
N SER A 60 4.39 -9.61 15.54
CA SER A 60 4.39 -10.73 16.49
C SER A 60 3.48 -11.88 16.05
N GLU A 61 2.58 -11.66 15.10
CA GLU A 61 1.67 -12.68 14.61
C GLU A 61 2.40 -13.53 13.56
N THR A 62 2.26 -14.85 13.60
CA THR A 62 2.77 -15.74 12.54
C THR A 62 1.56 -16.30 11.81
N VAL A 63 1.45 -15.96 10.52
CA VAL A 63 0.28 -16.27 9.69
C VAL A 63 0.76 -16.94 8.42
N ALA A 64 0.10 -18.03 8.04
CA ALA A 64 0.19 -18.61 6.71
C ALA A 64 -0.94 -18.02 5.85
N TYR A 65 -0.62 -17.53 4.66
CA TYR A 65 -1.60 -16.92 3.76
C TYR A 65 -1.87 -17.82 2.55
N HIS A 66 -3.11 -17.80 2.07
CA HIS A 66 -3.47 -18.24 0.74
C HIS A 66 -3.84 -17.04 -0.13
N CYS A 67 -3.35 -17.02 -1.36
CA CYS A 67 -3.72 -16.03 -2.34
C CYS A 67 -4.65 -16.67 -3.37
N VAL A 68 -5.85 -16.10 -3.52
CA VAL A 68 -6.82 -16.50 -4.53
C VAL A 68 -6.69 -15.55 -5.72
N LEU A 69 -6.04 -16.05 -6.77
CA LEU A 69 -5.72 -15.30 -7.99
C LEU A 69 -6.79 -15.55 -9.05
N ARG A 70 -7.29 -14.48 -9.66
CA ARG A 70 -8.18 -14.57 -10.82
C ARG A 70 -7.37 -14.50 -12.12
N CYS A 71 -7.14 -15.67 -12.69
CA CYS A 71 -6.38 -15.88 -13.91
C CYS A 71 -7.36 -16.14 -15.06
N GLN A 72 -7.60 -15.15 -15.92
CA GLN A 72 -8.65 -15.21 -16.94
C GLN A 72 -10.04 -15.50 -16.29
N GLU A 73 -10.70 -16.61 -16.65
CA GLU A 73 -11.96 -17.05 -16.04
C GLU A 73 -11.80 -18.10 -14.93
N GLN A 74 -10.55 -18.42 -14.53
CA GLN A 74 -10.27 -19.44 -13.52
C GLN A 74 -9.70 -18.82 -12.24
N LEU A 75 -10.06 -19.43 -11.12
CA LEU A 75 -9.47 -19.13 -9.82
C LEU A 75 -8.31 -20.08 -9.55
N HIS A 76 -7.20 -19.54 -9.10
CA HIS A 76 -6.03 -20.31 -8.69
C HIS A 76 -5.62 -19.94 -7.27
N ILE A 77 -5.31 -20.96 -6.46
CA ILE A 77 -4.86 -20.77 -5.08
C ILE A 77 -3.36 -21.01 -5.02
N SER A 78 -2.64 -20.05 -4.45
CA SER A 78 -1.20 -20.14 -4.20
C SER A 78 -0.89 -19.84 -2.74
N GLU A 79 0.26 -20.30 -2.24
CA GLU A 79 0.74 -19.93 -0.91
C GLU A 79 1.34 -18.51 -0.94
N GLY A 80 0.93 -17.68 0.01
CA GLY A 80 1.44 -16.32 0.17
C GLY A 80 2.64 -16.28 1.11
N VAL A 81 3.77 -15.76 0.62
CA VAL A 81 4.98 -15.59 1.41
C VAL A 81 5.04 -14.16 1.95
N ARG A 82 5.02 -14.02 3.28
CA ARG A 82 5.11 -12.71 3.95
C ARG A 82 6.55 -12.30 4.20
N GLN A 83 6.92 -11.10 3.78
CA GLN A 83 8.18 -10.44 4.09
C GLN A 83 7.92 -9.09 4.76
N ILE A 84 8.24 -8.99 6.06
CA ILE A 84 8.11 -7.74 6.82
C ILE A 84 9.35 -6.88 6.53
N HIS A 85 9.14 -5.60 6.20
CA HIS A 85 10.24 -4.66 6.00
C HIS A 85 10.90 -4.29 7.32
N THR A 86 12.21 -4.08 7.33
CA THR A 86 13.01 -3.85 8.54
C THR A 86 12.88 -2.43 9.12
N ASP A 87 12.37 -1.49 8.33
CA ASP A 87 12.17 -0.07 8.63
C ASP A 87 10.89 0.19 9.45
N HIS A 88 10.56 -0.73 10.35
CA HIS A 88 9.40 -0.62 11.24
C HIS A 88 9.72 0.11 12.57
N PHE A 89 10.95 0.57 12.81
CA PHE A 89 11.37 1.41 13.96
C PHE A 89 10.85 0.96 15.34
N GLY A 90 10.83 -0.35 15.61
CA GLY A 90 10.31 -0.92 16.86
C GLY A 90 8.78 -0.94 17.03
N PHE A 91 7.99 -0.37 16.12
CA PHE A 91 6.52 -0.41 16.18
C PHE A 91 5.97 -1.84 16.05
N ALA A 92 4.84 -2.13 16.70
CA ALA A 92 4.23 -3.47 16.70
C ALA A 92 3.78 -3.91 15.29
N TYR A 93 3.26 -2.96 14.51
CA TYR A 93 2.91 -3.18 13.11
C TYR A 93 4.07 -2.76 12.21
N GLY A 94 4.29 -3.53 11.14
CA GLY A 94 5.26 -3.23 10.10
C GLY A 94 4.59 -3.23 8.74
N THR A 95 5.14 -2.46 7.81
CA THR A 95 4.89 -2.68 6.39
C THR A 95 5.43 -4.04 6.00
N ALA A 96 4.72 -4.74 5.13
CA ALA A 96 5.11 -6.04 4.63
C ALA A 96 4.71 -6.19 3.17
N ASP A 97 5.44 -7.04 2.48
CA ASP A 97 5.01 -7.58 1.20
C ASP A 97 4.45 -8.98 1.43
N ILE A 98 3.34 -9.30 0.77
CA ILE A 98 2.84 -10.67 0.64
C ILE A 98 3.03 -11.05 -0.83
N MET A 99 3.94 -11.97 -1.10
CA MET A 99 4.26 -12.45 -2.43
C MET A 99 3.44 -13.70 -2.73
N CYS A 100 2.66 -13.65 -3.80
CA CYS A 100 1.83 -14.75 -4.28
C CYS A 100 2.40 -15.26 -5.61
N PRO A 101 3.10 -16.41 -5.62
CA PRO A 101 3.66 -16.98 -6.83
C PRO A 101 2.56 -17.31 -7.86
N LEU A 102 2.83 -17.01 -9.13
CA LEU A 102 1.93 -17.35 -10.23
C LEU A 102 2.25 -18.75 -10.77
N PRO A 103 1.25 -19.61 -11.00
CA PRO A 103 1.48 -20.85 -11.72
C PRO A 103 1.84 -20.57 -13.18
N SER A 104 2.48 -21.53 -13.84
CA SER A 104 2.86 -21.43 -15.26
C SER A 104 1.66 -21.13 -16.18
N SER A 105 0.48 -21.64 -15.84
CA SER A 105 -0.78 -21.45 -16.57
C SER A 105 -1.40 -20.05 -16.41
N CYS A 106 -0.96 -19.24 -15.44
CA CYS A 106 -1.54 -17.92 -15.20
C CYS A 106 -0.64 -16.82 -15.77
N GLU A 107 -0.91 -16.41 -17.01
CA GLU A 107 -0.17 -15.32 -17.65
C GLU A 107 -0.54 -13.93 -17.13
N THR A 108 -1.84 -13.66 -17.02
CA THR A 108 -2.36 -12.32 -16.69
C THR A 108 -3.36 -12.41 -15.53
N PRO A 109 -2.90 -12.33 -14.27
CA PRO A 109 -3.80 -12.27 -13.12
C PRO A 109 -4.50 -10.90 -13.09
N SER A 110 -5.83 -10.87 -13.09
CA SER A 110 -6.60 -9.62 -13.06
C SER A 110 -6.82 -9.10 -11.65
N HIS A 111 -7.10 -10.01 -10.71
CA HIS A 111 -7.45 -9.69 -9.34
C HIS A 111 -6.84 -10.72 -8.38
N VAL A 112 -6.67 -10.33 -7.12
CA VAL A 112 -6.20 -11.20 -6.05
C VAL A 112 -6.97 -10.93 -4.77
N ALA A 113 -7.36 -11.98 -4.07
CA ALA A 113 -7.79 -11.93 -2.67
C ALA A 113 -6.76 -12.67 -1.83
N VAL A 114 -6.63 -12.30 -0.55
CA VAL A 114 -5.74 -12.98 0.40
C VAL A 114 -6.53 -13.41 1.61
N THR A 115 -6.35 -14.65 2.02
CA THR A 115 -6.98 -15.24 3.20
C THR A 115 -5.93 -15.85 4.11
N SER A 116 -6.31 -16.10 5.37
CA SER A 116 -5.56 -16.99 6.23
C SER A 116 -5.67 -18.43 5.72
N ALA A 117 -4.59 -19.19 5.75
CA ALA A 117 -4.61 -20.61 5.38
C ALA A 117 -5.47 -21.48 6.32
N ALA A 118 -5.75 -20.98 7.53
CA ALA A 118 -6.68 -21.62 8.46
C ALA A 118 -8.16 -21.35 8.12
N PHE A 119 -8.43 -20.51 7.12
CA PHE A 119 -9.78 -20.12 6.71
C PHE A 119 -10.29 -21.03 5.58
N ASN A 120 -11.52 -21.53 5.72
CA ASN A 120 -12.07 -22.55 4.80
C ASN A 120 -12.27 -21.99 3.37
N SER A 121 -12.03 -22.84 2.37
CA SER A 121 -12.08 -22.43 0.96
C SER A 121 -13.47 -22.04 0.45
N GLU A 122 -14.56 -22.51 1.07
CA GLU A 122 -15.94 -22.11 0.68
C GLU A 122 -16.22 -20.62 0.96
N ASP A 123 -15.60 -20.04 1.99
CA ASP A 123 -15.79 -18.63 2.35
C ASP A 123 -14.97 -17.66 1.48
N THR A 124 -14.12 -18.17 0.57
CA THR A 124 -13.31 -17.32 -0.34
C THR A 124 -14.15 -16.49 -1.31
N LEU A 125 -15.43 -16.84 -1.51
CA LEU A 125 -16.37 -16.09 -2.35
C LEU A 125 -16.80 -14.75 -1.72
N HIS A 126 -16.59 -14.57 -0.41
CA HIS A 126 -16.92 -13.34 0.31
C HIS A 126 -15.74 -12.37 0.49
N GLU A 127 -14.55 -12.76 0.06
CA GLU A 127 -13.34 -11.95 0.22
C GLU A 127 -13.26 -10.81 -0.81
N GLU A 128 -12.75 -9.67 -0.36
CA GLU A 128 -12.62 -8.49 -1.21
C GLU A 128 -11.39 -8.62 -2.11
N PHE A 129 -11.63 -8.66 -3.42
CA PHE A 129 -10.58 -8.78 -4.43
C PHE A 129 -9.96 -7.43 -4.73
N LEU A 130 -8.63 -7.36 -4.67
CA LEU A 130 -7.85 -6.24 -5.15
C LEU A 130 -7.51 -6.42 -6.63
N GLU A 131 -7.66 -5.35 -7.41
CA GLU A 131 -7.14 -5.30 -8.77
C GLU A 131 -5.60 -5.43 -8.76
N VAL A 132 -5.07 -6.31 -9.61
CA VAL A 132 -3.62 -6.44 -9.81
C VAL A 132 -3.17 -5.37 -10.78
N LYS A 133 -2.39 -4.42 -10.29
CA LYS A 133 -1.84 -3.31 -11.08
C LYS A 133 -0.52 -3.71 -11.73
N ASN A 134 0.06 -2.80 -12.53
CA ASN A 134 1.35 -2.98 -13.18
C ASN A 134 1.39 -4.18 -14.16
N GLN A 135 0.31 -4.40 -14.92
CA GLN A 135 0.18 -5.55 -15.84
C GLN A 135 1.21 -5.60 -16.97
N LYS A 136 1.78 -4.45 -17.35
CA LYS A 136 2.76 -4.36 -18.44
C LYS A 136 4.13 -4.04 -17.84
N ALA A 137 5.12 -4.88 -18.14
CA ALA A 137 6.51 -4.53 -17.85
C ALA A 137 6.90 -3.31 -18.69
N GLN A 138 7.37 -2.24 -18.05
CA GLN A 138 8.05 -1.17 -18.77
C GLN A 138 9.50 -1.61 -18.98
N MET A 139 9.82 -1.94 -20.24
CA MET A 139 11.17 -2.31 -20.66
C MET A 139 12.02 -1.09 -21.03
N ASP A 140 11.36 0.02 -21.37
CA ASP A 140 12.02 1.29 -21.67
C ASP A 140 12.38 2.02 -20.36
N ALA A 141 13.46 2.82 -20.41
CA ALA A 141 13.80 3.71 -19.31
C ALA A 141 12.58 4.59 -18.97
N PHE A 142 12.26 4.69 -17.68
CA PHE A 142 11.09 5.42 -17.20
C PHE A 142 11.03 6.81 -17.86
N PRO A 143 9.98 7.13 -18.63
CA PRO A 143 10.00 8.23 -19.59
C PRO A 143 9.94 9.62 -18.95
N PHE A 144 9.93 9.69 -17.62
CA PHE A 144 9.82 10.93 -16.86
C PHE A 144 11.05 11.13 -15.98
N ASN A 145 11.65 12.31 -16.09
CA ASN A 145 12.62 12.79 -15.11
C ASN A 145 11.87 13.42 -13.94
N PHE A 146 11.63 12.64 -12.90
CA PHE A 146 11.01 13.13 -11.67
C PHE A 146 12.07 13.35 -10.59
N THR A 147 11.90 14.45 -9.86
CA THR A 147 12.63 14.71 -8.63
C THR A 147 11.71 14.36 -7.47
N VAL A 148 12.12 13.43 -6.61
CA VAL A 148 11.40 13.10 -5.38
C VAL A 148 11.90 14.02 -4.28
N CYS A 149 11.01 14.83 -3.73
CA CYS A 149 11.34 15.65 -2.58
C CYS A 149 10.91 14.93 -1.31
N LEU A 150 11.89 14.51 -0.51
CA LEU A 150 11.69 13.91 0.79
C LEU A 150 11.99 14.95 1.86
N SER A 151 10.96 15.50 2.48
CA SER A 151 11.15 16.27 3.72
C SER A 151 11.42 15.29 4.86
N THR A 152 12.70 14.98 5.05
CA THR A 152 13.14 14.19 6.20
C THR A 152 13.33 15.16 7.37
N MET A 153 12.47 15.07 8.37
CA MET A 153 12.70 15.70 9.66
C MET A 153 13.55 14.73 10.48
N PHE A 154 14.81 14.54 10.07
CA PHE A 154 15.70 13.47 10.55
C PHE A 154 16.92 13.98 11.32
N ASP A 155 16.80 15.16 11.95
CA ASP A 155 17.84 15.66 12.86
C ASP A 155 17.26 15.77 14.28
N PHE A 156 17.36 14.68 15.04
CA PHE A 156 17.08 14.65 16.48
C PHE A 156 18.39 14.59 17.26
N THR A 157 19.29 15.56 17.07
CA THR A 157 20.50 15.66 17.90
C THR A 157 20.28 16.47 19.17
N ASN A 158 19.23 17.30 19.27
CA ASN A 158 18.89 17.96 20.53
C ASN A 158 17.48 18.57 20.52
N VAL A 159 16.46 17.84 20.99
CA VAL A 159 15.26 18.49 21.54
C VAL A 159 14.80 17.66 22.71
N LEU A 160 15.10 18.14 23.92
CA LEU A 160 14.31 17.80 25.09
C LEU A 160 12.82 18.01 24.73
N GLN A 161 12.09 16.89 24.72
CA GLN A 161 10.79 16.74 25.36
C GLN A 161 9.60 17.52 24.75
N TRP A 162 8.63 16.74 24.24
CA TRP A 162 7.17 17.03 24.17
C TRP A 162 6.44 17.26 22.84
N THR A 163 7.04 17.11 21.64
CA THR A 163 6.28 17.20 20.37
C THR A 163 6.50 16.05 19.38
N VAL A 164 6.58 14.80 19.86
CA VAL A 164 6.52 13.61 18.96
C VAL A 164 5.07 13.30 18.54
N HIS A 165 4.05 13.90 19.17
CA HIS A 165 2.66 13.62 18.84
C HIS A 165 2.11 14.40 17.62
N ARG A 166 2.84 15.38 17.04
CA ARG A 166 2.27 16.24 15.98
C ARG A 166 3.08 16.46 14.70
N LEU A 167 4.26 15.87 14.51
CA LEU A 167 5.09 16.22 13.34
C LEU A 167 5.82 15.05 12.67
N LEU A 168 5.10 13.97 12.38
CA LEU A 168 5.53 13.00 11.37
C LEU A 168 4.53 12.99 10.21
N ARG A 169 4.56 14.05 9.40
CA ARG A 169 4.14 13.95 8.00
C ARG A 169 5.40 14.07 7.15
N ALA A 170 6.02 12.94 6.86
CA ALA A 170 6.89 12.87 5.70
C ALA A 170 5.98 13.08 4.48
N ILE A 171 6.09 14.25 3.84
CA ILE A 171 5.41 14.50 2.57
C ILE A 171 6.44 14.15 1.49
N ALA A 172 6.23 13.00 0.85
CA ALA A 172 6.90 12.68 -0.39
C ALA A 172 6.03 13.17 -1.54
N TYR A 173 6.59 13.99 -2.42
CA TYR A 173 5.92 14.37 -3.65
C TYR A 173 6.91 14.34 -4.81
N ALA A 174 6.43 13.91 -5.97
CA ALA A 174 7.19 13.92 -7.21
C ALA A 174 6.95 15.24 -7.95
N LYS A 175 8.03 15.91 -8.37
CA LYS A 175 7.99 17.06 -9.27
C LYS A 175 8.66 16.72 -10.59
N ASN A 176 8.07 17.18 -11.69
CA ASN A 176 8.67 17.05 -13.01
C ASN A 176 9.81 18.07 -13.16
N GLY A 177 11.04 17.60 -13.40
CA GLY A 177 12.19 18.42 -13.82
C GLY A 177 12.64 19.59 -12.92
N SER A 178 12.17 19.71 -11.67
CA SER A 178 12.50 20.85 -10.79
C SER A 178 13.22 20.42 -9.52
N GLN A 179 14.20 21.23 -9.10
CA GLN A 179 15.03 20.98 -7.92
C GLN A 179 14.20 21.08 -6.63
N CYS A 180 14.36 20.10 -5.73
CA CYS A 180 13.79 20.20 -4.39
C CYS A 180 14.42 21.39 -3.65
N ARG A 181 13.57 22.22 -3.06
CA ARG A 181 13.96 23.41 -2.30
C ARG A 181 13.64 23.21 -0.84
#